data_AF-A0A259S164-F1
#
_entry.id   AF-A0A259S164-F1
#
_cell.length_a   1.000
_cell.length_b   1.000
_cell.length_c   1.000
_cell.angle_alpha   90.00
_cell.angle_beta   90.00
_cell.angle_gamma   90.00
#
_symmetry.space_group_name_H-M   'P 1'
#
loop_
_entity.id
_entity.type
_entity.pdbx_description
1 polymer ?
#
loop_
_entity_poly.entity_id
_entity_poly.type
_entity_poly.pdbx_seq_one_letter_code
_entity_poly.pdbx_strand_id
1 'polypeptide(L)'
;MTSQNFSFFARFLPSRAIAFFGALAVLATLALGGCGYHLRGVTSLDPVYQAVYVQGMSTSDPVYQQLQRLFLNTNSTLVTDPSKASATLVIDRNTVEQRVAVVTPQATVQQYELYQRITYHIELAD
;
A
#
# COMPACT_ATOMS: atom_id res chain seq x y z
N MET A 1 -2.91 1.70 56.32
CA MET A 1 -2.40 0.45 55.72
C MET A 1 -1.73 0.77 54.39
N THR A 2 -0.49 0.29 54.23
CA THR A 2 0.27 0.03 52.98
C THR A 2 0.58 1.20 52.02
N SER A 3 1.57 2.03 52.37
CA SER A 3 2.39 2.76 51.36
C SER A 3 3.78 3.06 51.92
N GLN A 4 4.65 2.04 52.07
CA GLN A 4 6.08 2.25 52.40
C GLN A 4 7.05 1.17 51.85
N ASN A 5 6.63 0.27 50.95
CA ASN A 5 7.45 -0.90 50.57
C ASN A 5 8.15 -0.84 49.19
N PHE A 6 8.25 0.32 48.54
CA PHE A 6 8.95 0.43 47.24
C PHE A 6 10.32 1.14 47.28
N SER A 7 10.71 1.72 48.41
CA SER A 7 11.92 2.55 48.49
C SER A 7 13.16 1.83 49.05
N PHE A 8 13.05 0.59 49.54
CA PHE A 8 14.19 -0.07 50.19
C PHE A 8 15.10 -0.87 49.24
N PHE A 9 14.59 -1.33 48.09
CA PHE A 9 15.39 -2.12 47.15
C PHE A 9 16.32 -1.26 46.26
N ALA A 10 16.09 0.04 46.20
CA ALA A 10 16.83 0.97 45.33
C ALA A 10 18.21 1.41 45.85
N ARG A 11 18.67 0.92 47.02
CA ARG A 11 19.91 1.40 47.67
C ARG A 11 21.09 0.43 47.63
N PHE A 12 20.95 -0.69 46.90
CA PHE A 12 22.00 -1.72 46.79
C PHE A 12 22.17 -2.29 45.38
N LEU A 13 21.88 -1.51 44.34
CA LEU A 13 22.41 -1.84 43.01
C LEU A 13 23.75 -1.12 42.84
N PRO A 14 24.86 -1.85 42.57
CA PRO A 14 26.13 -1.20 42.30
C PRO A 14 25.93 -0.27 41.10
N SER A 15 26.47 0.96 41.15
CA SER A 15 26.31 1.96 40.07
C SER A 15 26.70 1.41 38.69
N ARG A 16 27.56 0.39 38.67
CA ARG A 16 27.96 -0.38 37.49
C ARG A 16 26.83 -1.22 36.88
N ALA A 17 25.95 -1.81 37.71
CA ALA A 17 24.79 -2.58 37.26
C ALA A 17 23.69 -1.68 36.69
N ILE A 18 23.45 -0.51 37.28
CA ILE A 18 22.49 0.46 36.73
C ILE A 18 22.97 0.97 35.37
N ALA A 19 24.25 1.32 35.25
CA ALA A 19 24.85 1.73 33.99
C ALA A 19 24.79 0.62 32.91
N PHE A 20 25.01 -0.64 33.31
CA PHE A 20 24.93 -1.79 32.42
C PHE A 20 23.50 -2.06 31.92
N PHE A 21 22.50 -2.04 32.82
CA PHE A 21 21.09 -2.17 32.43
C PHE A 21 20.63 -1.02 31.54
N GLY A 22 21.11 0.21 31.80
CA GLY A 22 20.84 1.36 30.93
C GLY A 22 21.43 1.19 29.53
N ALA A 23 22.69 0.75 29.42
CA ALA A 23 23.33 0.49 28.13
C ALA A 23 22.63 -0.63 27.34
N LEU A 24 22.20 -1.70 28.02
CA LEU A 24 21.45 -2.80 27.41
C LEU A 24 20.09 -2.34 26.88
N ALA A 25 19.38 -1.49 27.63
CA ALA A 25 18.10 -0.93 27.20
C ALA A 25 18.24 -0.03 25.96
N VAL A 26 19.30 0.78 25.88
CA VAL A 26 19.60 1.60 24.70
C VAL A 26 19.95 0.72 23.49
N LEU A 27 20.81 -0.29 23.66
CA LEU A 27 21.12 -1.22 22.58
C LEU A 27 19.88 -1.97 22.07
N ALA A 28 18.96 -2.34 22.98
CA ALA A 28 17.71 -2.99 22.61
C ALA A 28 16.78 -2.08 21.79
N THR A 29 16.66 -0.79 22.12
CA THR A 29 15.82 0.14 21.35
C THR A 29 16.40 0.47 19.98
N LEU A 30 17.73 0.58 19.85
CA LEU A 30 18.38 0.71 18.55
C LEU A 30 18.23 -0.56 17.70
N ALA A 31 18.30 -1.74 18.31
CA ALA A 31 18.08 -3.01 17.60
C ALA A 31 16.63 -3.15 17.11
N LEU A 32 15.65 -2.65 17.86
CA LEU A 32 14.23 -2.65 17.47
C LEU A 32 13.90 -1.63 16.37
N GLY A 33 14.59 -0.48 16.33
CA GLY A 33 14.42 0.55 15.30
C GLY A 33 15.23 0.32 14.01
N GLY A 34 16.16 -0.65 14.01
CA GLY A 34 17.11 -0.88 12.92
C GLY A 34 16.58 -1.64 11.70
N CYS A 35 15.36 -2.18 11.74
CA CYS A 35 14.81 -2.96 10.63
C CYS A 35 14.43 -2.11 9.39
N GLY A 36 14.52 -0.77 9.48
CA GLY A 36 14.26 0.14 8.35
C GLY A 36 12.79 0.27 7.95
N TYR A 37 11.86 -0.36 8.68
CA TYR A 37 10.43 -0.20 8.46
C TYR A 37 9.97 1.17 8.99
N HIS A 38 9.39 1.98 8.10
CA HIS A 38 8.68 3.19 8.45
C HIS A 38 7.24 3.10 7.96
N LEU A 39 6.30 3.74 8.65
CA LEU A 39 4.91 3.77 8.21
C LEU A 39 4.84 4.42 6.83
N ARG A 40 4.25 3.72 5.86
CA ARG A 40 3.98 4.28 4.53
C ARG A 40 2.97 5.40 4.72
N GLY A 41 3.44 6.64 4.68
CA GLY A 41 2.57 7.82 4.62
C GLY A 41 1.74 7.82 3.33
N VAL A 42 0.86 8.82 3.20
CA VAL A 42 0.09 9.01 1.96
C VAL A 42 1.08 9.31 0.83
N THR A 43 1.13 8.43 -0.17
CA THR A 43 1.91 8.68 -1.39
C THR A 43 1.06 9.59 -2.28
N SER A 44 1.41 10.86 -2.34
CA SER A 44 0.85 11.79 -3.31
C SER A 44 1.38 11.48 -4.70
N LEU A 45 0.53 11.52 -5.73
CA LEU A 45 1.02 11.58 -7.11
C LEU A 45 1.64 12.96 -7.39
N ASP A 46 2.42 13.03 -8.46
CA ASP A 46 2.86 14.29 -9.05
C ASP A 46 1.63 15.19 -9.36
N PRO A 47 1.70 16.52 -9.12
CA PRO A 47 0.62 17.45 -9.42
C PRO A 47 0.02 17.31 -10.83
N VAL A 48 0.80 16.86 -11.81
CA VAL A 48 0.33 16.60 -13.18
C VAL A 48 -0.81 15.55 -13.21
N TYR A 49 -0.89 14.66 -12.22
CA TYR A 49 -1.93 13.62 -12.11
C TYR A 49 -3.03 13.96 -11.10
N GLN A 50 -3.16 15.21 -10.67
CA GLN A 50 -4.14 15.59 -9.66
C GLN A 50 -5.60 15.37 -10.14
N ALA A 51 -5.86 15.58 -11.43
CA ALA A 51 -7.16 15.33 -12.06
C ALA A 51 -6.99 14.50 -13.34
N VAL A 52 -7.27 13.20 -13.28
CA VAL A 52 -7.07 12.30 -14.42
C VAL A 52 -8.39 11.91 -15.07
N TYR A 53 -8.50 12.04 -16.39
CA TYR A 53 -9.60 11.46 -17.15
C TYR A 53 -9.21 10.07 -17.65
N VAL A 54 -10.13 9.10 -17.60
CA VAL A 54 -9.89 7.76 -18.18
C VAL A 54 -10.68 7.64 -19.47
N GLN A 55 -9.97 7.45 -20.57
CA GLN A 55 -10.54 7.25 -21.90
C GLN A 55 -10.54 5.76 -22.27
N GLY A 56 -11.59 5.29 -22.95
CA GLY A 56 -11.67 3.92 -23.45
C GLY A 56 -12.13 2.88 -22.41
N MET A 57 -12.62 3.32 -21.25
CA MET A 57 -13.17 2.44 -20.21
C MET A 57 -14.44 3.04 -19.60
N SER A 58 -15.45 2.19 -19.34
CA SER A 58 -16.70 2.62 -18.68
C SER A 58 -16.48 2.90 -17.20
N THR A 59 -17.17 3.90 -16.65
CA THR A 59 -17.16 4.18 -15.21
C THR A 59 -17.79 3.06 -14.37
N SER A 60 -18.62 2.22 -14.99
CA SER A 60 -19.19 1.01 -14.37
C SER A 60 -18.25 -0.19 -14.37
N ASP A 61 -17.12 -0.14 -15.08
CA ASP A 61 -16.15 -1.22 -15.12
C ASP A 61 -15.52 -1.42 -13.72
N PRO A 62 -15.43 -2.66 -13.20
CA PRO A 62 -14.80 -2.93 -11.90
C PRO A 62 -13.38 -2.37 -11.78
N VAL A 63 -12.60 -2.39 -12.87
CA VAL A 63 -11.25 -1.82 -12.90
C VAL A 63 -11.29 -0.32 -12.70
N TYR A 64 -12.20 0.37 -13.39
CA TYR A 64 -12.38 1.81 -13.23
C TYR A 64 -12.75 2.16 -11.78
N GLN A 65 -13.70 1.44 -11.19
CA GLN A 65 -14.11 1.69 -9.80
C GLN A 65 -12.98 1.44 -8.80
N GLN A 66 -12.16 0.42 -9.04
CA GLN A 66 -10.98 0.16 -8.21
C GLN A 66 -9.93 1.26 -8.38
N LEU A 67 -9.68 1.70 -9.62
CA LEU A 67 -8.78 2.80 -9.91
C LEU A 67 -9.23 4.09 -9.22
N GLN A 68 -10.53 4.39 -9.27
CA GLN A 68 -11.10 5.56 -8.59
C GLN A 68 -10.82 5.53 -7.08
N ARG A 69 -11.01 4.38 -6.42
CA ARG A 69 -10.70 4.21 -4.99
C ARG A 69 -9.20 4.40 -4.70
N LEU A 70 -8.33 3.92 -5.58
CA LEU A 70 -6.89 4.10 -5.44
C LEU A 70 -6.49 5.58 -5.56
N PHE A 71 -7.07 6.31 -6.52
CA PHE A 71 -6.81 7.75 -6.68
C PHE A 71 -7.24 8.56 -5.46
N LEU A 72 -8.41 8.25 -4.87
CA LEU A 72 -8.87 8.90 -3.64
C LEU A 72 -7.88 8.77 -2.47
N ASN A 73 -7.09 7.69 -2.43
CA ASN A 73 -6.07 7.48 -1.40
C ASN A 73 -4.77 8.29 -1.63
N THR A 74 -4.69 9.05 -2.72
CA THR A 74 -3.47 9.73 -3.17
C THR A 74 -3.62 11.25 -3.33
N ASN A 75 -4.70 11.83 -2.77
CA ASN A 75 -5.08 13.24 -2.95
C ASN A 75 -5.32 13.64 -4.41
N SER A 76 -5.61 12.68 -5.28
CA SER A 76 -5.92 12.88 -6.70
C SER A 76 -7.32 12.35 -7.00
N THR A 77 -7.90 12.74 -8.13
CA THR A 77 -9.26 12.33 -8.49
C THR A 77 -9.36 11.91 -9.95
N LEU A 78 -10.28 10.98 -10.22
CA LEU A 78 -10.70 10.69 -11.58
C LEU A 78 -11.87 11.61 -11.95
N VAL A 79 -11.69 12.38 -13.02
CA VAL A 79 -12.74 13.27 -13.56
C VAL A 79 -13.50 12.55 -14.67
N THR A 80 -14.79 12.86 -14.80
CA THR A 80 -15.65 12.32 -15.87
C THR A 80 -15.67 13.18 -17.13
N ASP A 81 -15.19 14.42 -17.01
CA ASP A 81 -15.16 15.42 -18.06
C ASP A 81 -13.71 15.64 -18.49
N PRO A 82 -13.33 15.31 -19.75
CA PRO A 82 -11.96 15.44 -20.22
C PRO A 82 -11.46 16.88 -20.21
N SER A 83 -12.35 17.88 -20.30
CA SER A 83 -11.94 19.31 -20.25
C SER A 83 -11.40 19.76 -18.90
N LYS A 84 -11.65 18.97 -17.84
CA LYS A 84 -11.20 19.23 -16.47
C LYS A 84 -9.99 18.40 -16.07
N ALA A 85 -9.42 17.65 -17.01
CA ALA A 85 -8.32 16.75 -16.76
C ALA A 85 -6.96 17.45 -16.96
N SER A 86 -6.03 17.21 -16.05
CA SER A 86 -4.62 17.58 -16.20
C SER A 86 -3.82 16.49 -16.94
N ALA A 87 -4.30 15.24 -16.91
CA ALA A 87 -3.76 14.14 -17.68
C ALA A 87 -4.88 13.17 -18.11
N THR A 88 -4.66 12.48 -19.21
CA THR A 88 -5.57 11.46 -19.74
C THR A 88 -4.90 10.09 -19.69
N LEU A 89 -5.53 9.15 -18.98
CA LEU A 89 -5.20 7.74 -19.03
C LEU A 89 -6.00 7.09 -20.16
N VAL A 90 -5.32 6.75 -21.25
CA VAL A 90 -5.94 6.12 -22.41
C VAL A 90 -5.79 4.61 -22.29
N ILE A 91 -6.93 3.91 -22.29
CA ILE A 91 -6.97 2.45 -22.28
C ILE A 91 -7.03 1.93 -23.72
N ASP A 92 -5.90 1.46 -24.22
CA ASP A 92 -5.77 0.93 -25.58
C ASP A 92 -6.47 -0.41 -25.75
N ARG A 93 -6.37 -1.26 -24.72
CA ARG A 93 -6.92 -2.62 -24.74
C ARG A 93 -7.14 -3.14 -23.33
N ASN A 94 -8.30 -3.73 -23.09
CA ASN A 94 -8.60 -4.49 -21.88
C ASN A 94 -9.15 -5.86 -22.29
N THR A 95 -8.37 -6.93 -22.11
CA THR A 95 -8.78 -8.30 -22.46
C THR A 95 -8.85 -9.17 -21.22
N VAL A 96 -9.86 -10.03 -21.17
CA VAL A 96 -9.99 -11.08 -20.16
C VAL A 96 -9.96 -12.41 -20.88
N GLU A 97 -8.99 -13.24 -20.54
CA GLU A 97 -8.80 -14.59 -21.07
C GLU A 97 -9.00 -15.61 -19.96
N GLN A 98 -9.68 -16.71 -20.29
CA GLN A 98 -9.89 -17.83 -19.39
C GLN A 98 -9.21 -19.06 -19.98
N ARG A 99 -8.35 -19.72 -19.20
CA ARG A 99 -7.71 -20.97 -19.60
C ARG A 99 -7.83 -22.05 -18.53
N VAL A 100 -7.80 -23.30 -18.96
CA VAL A 100 -7.81 -24.45 -18.04
C VAL A 100 -6.48 -24.50 -17.31
N ALA A 101 -6.53 -24.44 -15.99
CA ALA A 101 -5.35 -24.51 -15.12
C ALA A 101 -5.08 -25.95 -14.67
N VAL A 102 -6.15 -26.68 -14.34
CA VAL A 102 -6.08 -28.02 -13.79
C VAL A 102 -7.18 -28.89 -14.37
N VAL A 103 -6.83 -30.13 -14.70
CA VAL A 103 -7.75 -31.19 -15.14
C VAL A 103 -7.65 -32.41 -14.21
N THR A 104 -8.70 -33.21 -14.15
CA THR A 104 -8.68 -34.54 -13.50
C THR A 104 -7.89 -35.55 -14.35
N PRO A 105 -7.55 -36.73 -13.80
CA PRO A 105 -7.02 -37.85 -14.60
C PRO A 105 -7.94 -38.29 -15.75
N GLN A 106 -9.24 -38.01 -15.66
CA GLN A 106 -10.25 -38.27 -16.70
C GLN A 106 -10.43 -37.11 -17.69
N ALA A 107 -9.51 -36.13 -17.69
CA ALA A 107 -9.52 -34.94 -18.55
C ALA A 107 -10.72 -33.99 -18.36
N THR A 108 -11.36 -34.03 -17.18
CA THR A 108 -12.41 -33.06 -16.82
C THR A 108 -11.78 -31.81 -16.21
N VAL A 109 -12.21 -30.63 -16.65
CA VAL A 109 -11.73 -29.36 -16.09
C VAL A 109 -12.09 -29.23 -14.60
N GLN A 110 -11.11 -28.91 -13.77
CA GLN A 110 -11.27 -28.68 -12.32
C GLN A 110 -11.10 -27.21 -11.96
N GLN A 111 -10.14 -26.53 -12.57
CA GLN A 111 -9.84 -25.14 -12.27
C GLN A 111 -9.57 -24.35 -13.53
N TYR A 112 -9.99 -23.09 -13.50
CA TYR A 112 -9.68 -22.09 -14.50
C TYR A 112 -8.75 -21.04 -13.92
N GLU A 113 -7.89 -20.52 -14.79
CA GLU A 113 -7.08 -19.35 -14.52
C GLU A 113 -7.61 -18.20 -15.38
N LEU A 114 -7.78 -17.04 -14.75
CA LEU A 114 -8.26 -15.82 -15.40
C LEU A 114 -7.10 -14.85 -15.56
N TYR A 115 -6.86 -14.41 -16.79
CA TYR A 115 -5.89 -13.41 -17.15
C TYR A 115 -6.59 -12.15 -17.60
N GLN A 116 -6.45 -11.06 -16.84
CA GLN A 116 -6.83 -9.74 -17.30
C GLN A 116 -5.59 -8.97 -17.72
N ARG A 117 -5.55 -8.51 -18.97
CA ARG A 117 -4.46 -7.72 -19.52
C ARG A 117 -4.97 -6.36 -19.98
N ILE A 118 -4.37 -5.31 -19.43
CA ILE A 118 -4.68 -3.93 -19.77
C ILE A 118 -3.44 -3.30 -20.39
N THR A 119 -3.58 -2.82 -21.63
CA THR A 119 -2.59 -1.98 -22.32
C THR A 119 -3.09 -0.55 -22.25
N TYR A 120 -2.24 0.36 -21.81
CA TYR A 120 -2.60 1.75 -21.60
C TYR A 120 -1.39 2.66 -21.83
N HIS A 121 -1.66 3.93 -22.06
CA HIS A 121 -0.67 5.00 -22.05
C HIS A 121 -1.25 6.26 -21.39
N ILE A 122 -0.37 7.21 -21.13
CA ILE A 122 -0.72 8.50 -20.53
C ILE A 122 -0.46 9.59 -21.55
N GLU A 123 -1.44 10.46 -21.74
CA GLU A 123 -1.30 11.72 -22.44
C GLU A 123 -1.38 12.86 -21.43
N LEU A 124 -0.45 13.81 -21.50
CA LEU A 124 -0.44 14.99 -20.64
C LEU A 124 -1.06 16.16 -21.39
N ALA A 125 -1.78 17.03 -20.69
CA ALA A 125 -2.13 18.32 -21.25
C ALA A 125 -0.86 19.19 -21.29
N ASP A 126 -0.53 19.72 -22.47
CA ASP A 126 0.63 20.62 -22.68
C ASP A 126 0.54 21.91 -21.84
#